data_AF-A0A944GLX9-F1
#
_entry.id   AF-A0A944GLX9-F1
#
_cell.length_a   1.000
_cell.length_b   1.000
_cell.length_c   1.000
_cell.angle_alpha   90.00
_cell.angle_beta   90.00
_cell.angle_gamma   90.00
#
_symmetry.space_group_name_H-M   'P 1'
#
loop_
_entity.id
_entity.type
_entity.pdbx_description
1 polymer ?
#
loop_
_entity_poly.entity_id
_entity_poly.type
_entity_poly.pdbx_seq_one_letter_code
_entity_poly.pdbx_strand_id
1 'polypeptide(L)'
;MKHKFHFAWLICLLAFAVSVQSAQAKSKKAKGLYVFNYASCLTDSTAYTTTVVWMEKAELEQKGKFFSDAPELSEKFRQYMQKTYKKPFFATTFYDKKRDKLEKKLVKIKRRFAKDNPGKTLKILPAEEFRPVMPEPEPELPEETDASN
;
A
#
# COMPACT_ATOMS: atom_id res chain seq x y z
N MET A 1 -29.36 -30.38 57.66
CA MET A 1 -28.49 -29.34 57.06
C MET A 1 -27.54 -29.86 55.97
N LYS A 2 -27.79 -31.03 55.34
CA LYS A 2 -26.91 -31.61 54.31
C LYS A 2 -27.38 -31.30 52.87
N HIS A 3 -28.68 -31.05 52.66
CA HIS A 3 -29.25 -30.75 51.34
C HIS A 3 -28.94 -29.35 50.80
N LYS A 4 -28.63 -28.37 51.68
CA LYS A 4 -28.29 -26.99 51.28
C LYS A 4 -26.89 -26.90 50.63
N PHE A 5 -25.98 -27.80 50.99
CA PHE A 5 -24.63 -27.87 50.41
C PHE A 5 -24.61 -28.48 49.01
N HIS A 6 -25.42 -29.53 48.76
CA HIS A 6 -25.56 -30.11 47.42
C HIS A 6 -26.26 -29.16 46.44
N PHE A 7 -27.23 -28.37 46.92
CA PHE A 7 -27.91 -27.37 46.09
C PHE A 7 -26.98 -26.21 45.70
N ALA A 8 -26.12 -25.76 46.62
CA ALA A 8 -25.10 -24.76 46.33
C ALA A 8 -24.04 -25.27 45.33
N TRP A 9 -23.66 -26.55 45.40
CA TRP A 9 -22.70 -27.15 44.47
C TRP A 9 -23.27 -27.31 43.05
N LEU A 10 -24.57 -27.62 42.93
CA LEU A 10 -25.27 -27.72 41.65
C LEU A 10 -25.41 -26.35 40.95
N ILE A 11 -25.58 -25.27 41.71
CA ILE A 11 -25.65 -23.89 41.18
C ILE A 11 -24.29 -23.42 40.67
N CYS A 12 -23.19 -23.76 41.34
CA CYS A 12 -21.83 -23.44 40.86
C CYS A 12 -21.47 -24.19 39.56
N LEU A 13 -21.93 -25.43 39.40
CA LEU A 13 -21.75 -26.20 38.16
C LEU A 13 -22.56 -25.64 36.98
N LEU A 14 -23.74 -25.08 37.24
CA LEU A 14 -24.56 -24.43 36.22
C LEU A 14 -23.97 -23.07 35.77
N ALA A 15 -23.25 -22.37 36.66
CA ALA A 15 -22.61 -21.10 36.37
C ALA A 15 -21.32 -21.23 35.53
N PHE A 16 -20.70 -22.41 35.46
CA PHE A 16 -19.48 -22.65 34.67
C PHE A 16 -19.78 -22.97 33.19
N ALA A 17 -21.03 -23.24 32.83
CA ALA A 17 -21.41 -23.68 31.48
C ALA A 17 -21.66 -22.54 30.47
N VAL A 18 -21.58 -21.26 30.88
CA VAL A 18 -21.85 -20.10 30.01
C VAL A 18 -20.65 -19.16 29.97
N SER A 19 -19.54 -19.66 29.44
CA SER A 19 -18.48 -18.80 28.90
C SER A 19 -18.09 -19.31 27.51
N VAL A 20 -19.08 -19.36 26.62
CA VAL A 20 -18.79 -19.39 25.18
C VAL A 20 -18.26 -18.01 24.83
N GLN A 21 -16.93 -17.90 24.80
CA GLN A 21 -16.23 -16.76 24.24
C GLN A 21 -16.65 -16.67 22.77
N SER A 22 -17.63 -15.84 22.45
CA SER A 22 -17.97 -15.50 21.09
C SER A 22 -16.77 -14.80 20.47
N ALA A 23 -15.92 -15.58 19.79
CA ALA A 23 -14.88 -15.06 18.94
C ALA A 23 -15.56 -14.26 17.82
N GLN A 24 -15.74 -12.96 18.04
CA GLN A 24 -16.10 -12.04 16.97
C GLN A 24 -14.97 -12.10 15.96
N ALA A 25 -15.19 -12.84 14.87
CA ALA A 25 -14.39 -12.73 13.67
C ALA A 25 -14.45 -11.27 13.25
N LYS A 26 -13.38 -10.51 13.57
CA LYS A 26 -13.21 -9.16 13.04
C LYS A 26 -13.31 -9.29 11.54
N SER A 27 -14.34 -8.69 10.94
CA SER A 27 -14.43 -8.58 9.50
C SER A 27 -13.08 -8.09 9.01
N LYS A 28 -12.41 -8.89 8.18
CA LYS A 28 -11.10 -8.51 7.62
C LYS A 28 -11.35 -7.25 6.82
N LYS A 29 -11.10 -6.07 7.40
CA LYS A 29 -11.14 -4.80 6.67
C LYS A 29 -10.29 -5.00 5.42
N ALA A 30 -10.79 -4.55 4.27
CA ALA A 30 -10.05 -4.59 3.02
C ALA A 30 -8.63 -4.07 3.27
N LYS A 31 -7.64 -4.93 3.02
CA LYS A 31 -6.24 -4.56 3.18
C LYS A 31 -5.84 -3.72 1.96
N GLY A 32 -5.01 -2.72 2.21
CA GLY A 32 -4.56 -1.79 1.20
C GLY A 32 -3.48 -0.87 1.73
N LEU A 33 -2.94 -0.07 0.82
CA LEU A 33 -1.92 0.94 1.10
C LEU A 33 -2.34 2.28 0.51
N TYR A 34 -1.91 3.35 1.15
CA TYR A 34 -1.86 4.65 0.50
C TYR A 34 -0.63 4.72 -0.37
N VAL A 35 -0.76 5.28 -1.57
CA VAL A 35 0.30 5.35 -2.57
C VAL A 35 0.34 6.73 -3.23
N PHE A 36 1.55 7.22 -3.52
CA PHE A 36 1.77 8.28 -4.52
C PHE A 36 3.05 7.99 -5.30
N ASN A 37 3.12 8.48 -6.53
CA ASN A 37 4.32 8.41 -7.35
C ASN A 37 5.07 9.73 -7.38
N TYR A 38 6.39 9.66 -7.53
CA TYR A 38 7.28 10.77 -7.80
C TYR A 38 8.06 10.49 -9.08
N ALA A 39 8.23 11.49 -9.93
CA ALA A 39 9.11 11.41 -11.07
C ALA A 39 9.92 12.69 -11.24
N SER A 40 11.16 12.55 -11.71
CA SER A 40 12.02 13.68 -12.05
C SER A 40 12.76 13.40 -13.35
N CYS A 41 12.83 14.40 -14.20
CA CYS A 41 13.68 14.37 -15.37
C CYS A 41 15.04 15.00 -15.02
N LEU A 42 16.15 14.35 -15.40
CA LEU A 42 17.48 14.93 -15.15
C LEU A 42 17.82 16.08 -16.09
N THR A 43 17.18 16.10 -17.27
CA THR A 43 17.46 17.08 -18.31
C THR A 43 16.55 18.31 -18.23
N ASP A 44 15.63 18.36 -17.26
CA ASP A 44 14.82 19.53 -17.02
C ASP A 44 14.71 19.90 -15.53
N SER A 45 14.12 21.08 -15.30
CA SER A 45 13.95 21.66 -13.98
C SER A 45 12.61 21.29 -13.33
N THR A 46 11.92 20.25 -13.81
CA THR A 46 10.58 19.88 -13.32
C THR A 46 10.54 18.46 -12.75
N ALA A 47 10.08 18.37 -11.51
CA ALA A 47 9.67 17.11 -10.91
C ALA A 47 8.14 17.05 -10.80
N TYR A 48 7.60 15.85 -10.71
CA TYR A 48 6.18 15.57 -10.70
C TYR A 48 5.86 14.63 -9.55
N THR A 49 4.71 14.84 -8.91
CA THR A 49 4.14 13.93 -7.91
C THR A 49 2.69 13.67 -8.25
N THR A 50 2.17 12.48 -7.97
CA THR A 50 0.72 12.26 -8.01
C THR A 50 0.09 12.66 -6.68
N THR A 51 -1.24 12.76 -6.65
CA THR A 51 -1.98 12.78 -5.38
C THR A 51 -1.83 11.46 -4.63
N VAL A 52 -2.00 11.50 -3.31
CA VAL A 52 -2.08 10.30 -2.47
C VAL A 52 -3.43 9.62 -2.69
N VAL A 53 -3.40 8.35 -3.10
CA VAL A 53 -4.60 7.53 -3.33
C VAL A 53 -4.58 6.27 -2.47
N TRP A 54 -5.77 5.78 -2.10
CA TRP A 54 -5.92 4.46 -1.49
C TRP A 54 -5.93 3.39 -2.59
N MET A 55 -5.19 2.31 -2.35
CA MET A 55 -5.03 1.20 -3.27
C MET A 55 -5.44 -0.09 -2.55
N GLU A 56 -6.55 -0.67 -2.99
CA GLU A 56 -7.07 -1.93 -2.46
C GLU A 56 -6.19 -3.10 -2.90
N LYS A 57 -6.14 -4.16 -2.08
CA LYS A 57 -5.35 -5.38 -2.32
C LYS A 57 -3.82 -5.17 -2.36
N ALA A 58 -3.34 -3.95 -2.19
CA ALA A 58 -1.93 -3.67 -1.93
C ALA A 58 -1.56 -4.15 -0.52
N GLU A 59 -0.75 -5.20 -0.43
CA GLU A 59 -0.28 -5.75 0.84
C GLU A 59 1.24 -5.60 0.97
N LEU A 60 1.69 -5.37 2.20
CA LEU A 60 3.11 -5.52 2.51
C LEU A 60 3.39 -7.00 2.71
N GLU A 61 4.54 -7.47 2.22
CA GLU A 61 5.01 -8.82 2.52
C GLU A 61 5.09 -9.05 4.03
N GLN A 62 4.76 -10.26 4.50
CA GLN A 62 4.59 -10.52 5.94
C GLN A 62 5.85 -10.25 6.78
N LYS A 63 7.04 -10.39 6.18
CA LYS A 63 8.34 -10.14 6.82
C LYS A 63 8.97 -8.81 6.41
N GLY A 64 8.62 -8.29 5.24
CA GLY A 64 9.15 -7.05 4.70
C GLY A 64 8.17 -5.90 4.89
N LYS A 65 8.62 -4.73 5.33
CA LYS A 65 7.82 -3.49 5.16
C LYS A 65 7.78 -3.06 3.68
N PHE A 66 7.88 -4.03 2.78
CA PHE A 66 8.07 -3.90 1.35
C PHE A 66 6.76 -4.22 0.64
N PHE A 67 6.46 -3.43 -0.36
CA PHE A 67 5.34 -3.62 -1.26
C PHE A 67 5.91 -4.10 -2.60
N SER A 68 5.62 -5.37 -2.94
CA SER A 68 6.17 -6.07 -4.12
C SER A 68 5.91 -5.34 -5.43
N ASP A 69 4.77 -4.66 -5.54
CA ASP A 69 4.29 -4.06 -6.79
C ASP A 69 4.76 -2.60 -6.95
N ALA A 70 5.46 -2.06 -5.95
CA ALA A 70 6.02 -0.71 -6.02
C ALA A 70 7.01 -0.49 -7.18
N PRO A 71 7.88 -1.44 -7.57
CA PRO A 71 8.73 -1.31 -8.75
C PRO A 71 7.90 -1.20 -10.04
N GLU A 72 6.88 -2.05 -10.22
CA GLU A 72 6.04 -2.01 -11.41
C GLU A 72 5.19 -0.73 -11.48
N LEU A 73 4.65 -0.26 -10.36
CA LEU A 73 3.97 1.04 -10.29
C LEU A 73 4.91 2.20 -10.67
N SER A 74 6.17 2.14 -10.23
CA SER A 74 7.19 3.13 -10.58
C SER A 74 7.47 3.10 -12.08
N GLU A 75 7.55 1.91 -12.65
CA GLU A 75 7.80 1.68 -14.07
C GLU A 75 6.62 2.17 -14.94
N LYS A 76 5.37 1.86 -14.59
CA LYS A 76 4.18 2.37 -15.29
C LYS A 76 4.13 3.89 -15.27
N PHE A 77 4.43 4.51 -14.13
CA PHE A 77 4.49 5.96 -14.05
C PHE A 77 5.65 6.53 -14.87
N ARG A 78 6.82 5.87 -14.86
CA ARG A 78 7.95 6.24 -15.72
C ARG A 78 7.55 6.25 -17.18
N GLN A 79 6.98 5.16 -17.68
CA GLN A 79 6.56 5.01 -19.08
C GLN A 79 5.53 6.08 -19.47
N TYR A 80 4.55 6.34 -18.62
CA TYR A 80 3.60 7.43 -18.81
C TYR A 80 4.32 8.78 -18.98
N MET A 81 5.23 9.13 -18.07
CA MET A 81 5.96 10.40 -18.14
C MET A 81 6.84 10.50 -19.38
N GLN A 82 7.54 9.43 -19.73
CA GLN A 82 8.39 9.41 -20.93
C GLN A 82 7.58 9.52 -22.22
N LYS A 83 6.42 8.87 -22.29
CA LYS A 83 5.50 8.97 -23.43
C LYS A 83 4.91 10.37 -23.57
N THR A 84 4.47 10.97 -22.47
CA THR A 84 3.82 12.29 -22.46
C THR A 84 4.79 13.41 -22.79
N TYR A 85 5.98 13.39 -22.20
CA TYR A 85 6.93 14.50 -22.27
C TYR A 85 8.10 14.25 -23.22
N LYS A 86 8.24 13.04 -23.79
CA LYS A 86 9.31 12.64 -24.73
C LYS A 86 10.72 12.90 -24.18
N LYS A 87 10.92 12.63 -22.89
CA LYS A 87 12.18 12.86 -22.15
C LYS A 87 12.50 11.70 -21.21
N PRO A 88 13.76 11.52 -20.78
CA PRO A 88 14.11 10.51 -19.81
C PRO A 88 13.67 10.91 -18.39
N PHE A 89 12.78 10.10 -17.81
CA PHE A 89 12.35 10.24 -16.42
C PHE A 89 12.87 9.10 -15.54
N PHE A 90 13.21 9.44 -14.30
CA PHE A 90 13.28 8.51 -13.17
C PHE A 90 11.97 8.60 -12.39
N ALA A 91 11.45 7.47 -11.93
CA ALA A 91 10.22 7.42 -11.16
C ALA A 91 10.35 6.48 -9.96
N THR A 92 9.61 6.77 -8.89
CA THR A 92 9.55 5.94 -7.69
C THR A 92 8.18 6.03 -7.03
N THR A 93 7.72 4.90 -6.50
CA THR A 93 6.46 4.76 -5.77
C THR A 93 6.72 4.86 -4.27
N PHE A 94 5.95 5.73 -3.59
CA PHE A 94 5.94 5.83 -2.15
C PHE A 94 4.62 5.29 -1.59
N TYR A 95 4.71 4.52 -0.50
CA TYR A 95 3.54 3.89 0.10
C TYR A 95 3.61 3.87 1.64
N ASP A 96 2.44 3.85 2.29
CA ASP A 96 2.29 3.62 3.73
C ASP A 96 0.87 3.09 4.04
N LYS A 97 0.71 2.32 5.12
CA LYS A 97 -0.60 1.91 5.63
C LYS A 97 -1.42 3.09 6.18
N LYS A 98 -0.75 4.17 6.60
CA LYS A 98 -1.35 5.37 7.19
C LYS A 98 -1.21 6.57 6.25
N ARG A 99 -2.34 7.13 5.84
CA ARG A 99 -2.42 8.33 4.98
C ARG A 99 -1.56 9.48 5.51
N ASP A 100 -1.72 9.83 6.77
CA ASP A 100 -1.05 10.98 7.40
C ASP A 100 0.48 10.85 7.36
N LYS A 101 1.00 9.63 7.48
CA LYS A 101 2.45 9.38 7.38
C LYS A 101 2.95 9.66 5.97
N LEU A 102 2.20 9.20 4.98
CA LEU A 102 2.55 9.37 3.58
C LEU A 102 2.41 10.83 3.12
N GLU A 103 1.37 11.53 3.55
CA GLU A 103 1.18 12.96 3.28
C GLU A 103 2.29 13.81 3.93
N LYS A 104 2.67 13.51 5.19
CA LYS A 104 3.83 14.16 5.83
C LYS A 104 5.13 13.92 5.05
N LYS A 105 5.31 12.73 4.47
CA LYS A 105 6.47 12.42 3.61
C LYS A 105 6.43 13.25 2.33
N LEU A 106 5.28 13.37 1.68
CA LEU A 106 5.09 14.22 0.51
C LEU A 106 5.39 15.70 0.81
N VAL A 107 4.92 16.23 1.94
CA VAL A 107 5.24 17.60 2.37
C VAL A 107 6.75 17.78 2.61
N LYS A 108 7.43 16.81 3.23
CA LYS A 108 8.88 16.84 3.40
C LYS A 108 9.62 16.84 2.06
N ILE A 109 9.18 16.02 1.10
CA ILE A 109 9.74 16.00 -0.26
C ILE A 109 9.57 17.37 -0.92
N LYS A 110 8.38 17.98 -0.86
CA LYS A 110 8.12 19.32 -1.40
C LYS A 110 9.05 20.38 -0.80
N ARG A 111 9.15 20.41 0.54
CA ARG A 111 10.01 21.38 1.25
C ARG A 111 11.49 21.19 0.90
N ARG A 112 11.95 19.94 0.88
CA ARG A 112 13.34 19.63 0.55
C ARG A 112 13.65 19.94 -0.91
N PHE A 113 12.75 19.61 -1.83
CA PHE A 113 12.91 19.92 -3.24
C PHE A 113 13.05 21.43 -3.46
N ALA A 114 12.17 22.24 -2.87
CA ALA A 114 12.21 23.70 -2.97
C ALA A 114 13.51 24.30 -2.38
N LYS A 115 14.01 23.72 -1.28
CA LYS A 115 15.26 24.15 -0.65
C LYS A 115 16.49 23.79 -1.47
N ASP A 116 16.57 22.54 -1.92
CA ASP A 116 17.77 21.97 -2.53
C ASP A 116 17.86 22.30 -4.04
N ASN A 117 16.77 22.76 -4.66
CA ASN A 117 16.69 23.05 -6.08
C ASN A 117 16.05 24.43 -6.36
N PRO A 118 16.74 25.54 -6.03
CA PRO A 118 16.23 26.88 -6.29
C PRO A 118 15.92 27.06 -7.80
N GLY A 119 14.75 27.61 -8.11
CA GLY A 119 14.28 27.82 -9.48
C GLY A 119 13.70 26.58 -10.19
N LYS A 120 13.71 25.40 -9.55
CA LYS A 120 13.02 24.21 -10.07
C LYS A 120 11.59 24.12 -9.57
N THR A 121 10.71 23.50 -10.35
CA THR A 121 9.29 23.35 -10.02
C THR A 121 8.95 21.90 -9.70
N LEU A 122 8.21 21.68 -8.61
CA LEU A 122 7.58 20.41 -8.30
C LEU A 122 6.08 20.52 -8.55
N LYS A 123 5.59 19.83 -9.58
CA LYS A 123 4.18 19.81 -9.96
C LYS A 123 3.45 18.63 -9.31
N ILE A 124 2.17 18.83 -9.02
CA ILE A 124 1.27 17.75 -8.63
C ILE A 124 0.42 17.42 -9.86
N LEU A 125 0.54 16.19 -10.36
CA LEU A 125 -0.34 15.65 -11.37
C LEU A 125 -1.66 15.27 -10.69
N PRO A 126 -2.79 15.83 -11.16
CA PRO A 126 -4.10 15.51 -10.63
C PRO A 126 -4.50 14.09 -11.07
N ALA A 127 -5.46 13.48 -10.38
CA ALA A 127 -5.80 12.08 -10.56
C ALA A 127 -6.41 11.78 -11.95
N GLU A 128 -6.97 12.81 -12.59
CA GLU A 128 -7.53 12.79 -13.93
C GLU A 128 -6.44 12.61 -15.01
N GLU A 129 -5.21 13.06 -14.75
CA GLU A 129 -4.08 12.87 -15.66
C GLU A 129 -3.41 11.51 -15.45
N PHE A 130 -3.20 11.13 -14.19
CA PHE A 130 -2.63 9.84 -13.83
C PHE A 130 -3.05 9.41 -12.44
N ARG A 131 -3.70 8.24 -12.35
CA ARG A 131 -4.03 7.60 -11.08
C ARG A 131 -3.23 6.30 -10.94
N PRO A 132 -2.46 6.11 -9.85
CA PRO A 132 -1.83 4.83 -9.55
C PRO A 132 -2.91 3.74 -9.42
N VAL A 133 -2.78 2.65 -10.18
CA VAL A 133 -3.67 1.50 -10.16
C VAL A 133 -2.86 0.22 -9.95
N MET A 134 -3.44 -0.76 -9.26
CA MET A 134 -2.79 -2.06 -9.07
C MET A 134 -2.37 -2.61 -10.43
N PRO A 135 -1.15 -3.15 -10.55
CA PRO A 135 -0.74 -3.76 -11.78
C PRO A 135 -1.53 -5.05 -12.08
N GLU A 136 -1.72 -5.35 -13.37
CA GLU A 136 -2.30 -6.63 -13.79
C GLU A 136 -1.27 -7.74 -13.58
N PRO A 137 -1.70 -8.96 -13.19
CA PRO A 137 -0.79 -10.08 -13.10
C PRO A 137 -0.13 -10.33 -14.46
N GLU A 138 1.19 -10.41 -14.48
CA GLU A 138 1.92 -10.80 -15.69
C GLU A 138 1.48 -12.23 -16.07
N PRO A 139 1.19 -12.52 -17.36
CA PRO A 139 0.82 -13.86 -17.77
C PRO A 139 1.97 -14.82 -17.45
N GLU A 140 1.67 -15.91 -16.73
CA GLU A 140 2.63 -16.97 -16.47
C GLU A 140 3.16 -17.48 -17.81
N LEU A 141 4.45 -17.24 -18.09
CA LEU A 141 5.10 -17.80 -19.26
C LEU A 141 4.98 -19.32 -19.16
N PRO A 142 4.59 -20.01 -20.25
CA PRO A 142 4.52 -21.46 -20.23
C PRO A 142 5.88 -21.99 -19.79
N GLU A 143 5.88 -22.84 -18.76
CA GLU A 143 7.06 -23.59 -18.34
C GLU A 143 7.68 -24.19 -19.60
N GLU A 144 8.92 -23.81 -19.91
CA GLU A 144 9.70 -24.44 -20.97
C GLU A 144 9.83 -25.91 -20.55
N THR A 145 8.94 -26.75 -21.08
CA THR A 145 9.06 -28.19 -20.88
C THR A 145 10.34 -28.59 -21.58
N ASP A 146 11.37 -28.86 -20.79
CA ASP A 146 12.65 -29.41 -21.25
C ASP A 146 12.36 -30.60 -22.17
N ALA A 147 12.38 -30.35 -23.48
CA ALA A 147 12.34 -31.38 -24.49
C ALA A 147 13.72 -32.03 -24.55
N SER A 148 14.06 -32.81 -23.52
CA SER A 148 15.11 -33.82 -23.61
C SER A 148 14.49 -35.07 -24.23
N ASN A 149 14.82 -35.32 -25.49
CA ASN A 149 14.68 -36.62 -26.16
C ASN A 149 16.07 -37.11 -26.53
#